data_AF-A0A6C0E5Y0-F1
#
_entry.id   AF-A0A6C0E5Y0-F1
#
_cell.length_a   1.000
_cell.length_b   1.000
_cell.length_c   1.000
_cell.angle_alpha   90.00
_cell.angle_beta   90.00
_cell.angle_gamma   90.00
#
_symmetry.space_group_name_H-M   'P 1'
#
loop_
_entity.id
_entity.type
_entity.pdbx_description
1 polymer ?
#
loop_
_entity_poly.entity_id
_entity_poly.type
_entity_poly.pdbx_seq_one_letter_code
_entity_poly.pdbx_strand_id
1 'polypeptide(L)'
;MTLSLSNQDKIVVFDVDETLGYFTQMGIFWDALNVYYKNQEHDENIVKSQQTQQDLFNTLIDIYPEFLRVNILAIVNYLKRKKENKKCKHIMIYTNNHGLKSWINLIINYFHEKINYKLFDRVIRAFKINGKIIEMCRTTNEKTTRDLFNCTKIPYNSQICFIDDVYHSNMVDENVYYIKLKPYTYNLPFQLMIQRFLVSKYGKKIIDENDFIDFMESFIGRYNFVYSKKNEKDYELDKIVSKKIMIHLQTFFDKKWQSNDTMSSLESSNNMDNITIKTKNRNKNNRTKKYYSQKHNKTNKYL
;
A
#
# COMPACT_ATOMS: atom_id res chain seq x y z
N MET A 1 31.88 31.50 15.93
CA MET A 1 31.10 30.26 16.11
C MET A 1 30.48 29.91 14.77
N THR A 2 31.13 29.07 13.97
CA THR A 2 30.54 28.51 12.76
C THR A 2 29.45 27.55 13.20
N LEU A 3 28.18 27.96 13.09
CA LEU A 3 27.04 27.05 13.16
C LEU A 3 27.31 25.94 12.14
N SER A 4 27.69 24.74 12.59
CA SER A 4 27.66 23.59 11.69
C SER A 4 26.21 23.48 11.23
N LEU A 5 25.95 23.73 9.95
CA LEU A 5 24.68 23.39 9.32
C LEU A 5 24.45 21.91 9.62
N SER A 6 23.59 21.62 10.59
CA SER A 6 23.18 20.26 10.85
C SER A 6 22.60 19.75 9.53
N ASN A 7 23.05 18.57 9.09
CA ASN A 7 22.44 17.95 7.92
C ASN A 7 20.94 17.86 8.17
N GLN A 8 20.15 18.45 7.27
CA GLN A 8 18.69 18.39 7.35
C GLN A 8 18.24 16.94 7.44
N ASP A 9 17.24 16.68 8.30
CA ASP A 9 16.69 15.34 8.45
C ASP A 9 16.06 14.89 7.13
N LYS A 10 16.53 13.75 6.59
CA LYS A 10 15.96 13.13 5.39
C LYS A 10 14.88 12.14 5.78
N ILE A 11 13.68 12.35 5.26
CA ILE A 11 12.47 11.58 5.59
C ILE A 11 11.89 11.00 4.31
N VAL A 12 11.46 9.74 4.35
CA VAL A 12 10.75 9.10 3.23
C VAL A 12 9.31 8.83 3.64
N VAL A 13 8.35 9.17 2.79
CA VAL A 13 6.93 9.00 3.07
C VAL A 13 6.29 8.27 1.90
N PHE A 14 5.60 7.16 2.19
CA PHE A 14 4.91 6.34 1.20
C PHE A 14 3.39 6.40 1.39
N ASP A 15 2.65 6.34 0.29
CA ASP A 15 1.31 5.74 0.32
C ASP A 15 1.38 4.20 0.42
N VAL A 16 0.23 3.51 0.51
CA VAL A 16 0.14 2.05 0.67
C VAL A 16 -0.44 1.40 -0.57
N ASP A 17 -1.73 1.61 -0.83
CA ASP A 17 -2.42 0.96 -1.94
C ASP A 17 -1.94 1.51 -3.27
N GLU A 18 -1.84 0.65 -4.27
CA GLU A 18 -1.26 0.96 -5.57
C GLU A 18 0.20 1.50 -5.56
N THR A 19 0.79 1.76 -4.38
CA THR A 19 2.15 2.25 -4.18
C THR A 19 3.08 1.15 -3.66
N LEU A 20 2.81 0.53 -2.51
CA LEU A 20 3.56 -0.63 -2.00
C LEU A 20 3.09 -1.95 -2.62
N GLY A 21 1.83 -1.99 -3.06
CA GLY A 21 1.19 -3.17 -3.62
C GLY A 21 -0.28 -2.92 -3.92
N TYR A 22 -0.96 -3.92 -4.46
CA TYR A 22 -2.39 -3.90 -4.76
C TYR A 22 -3.14 -4.78 -3.77
N PHE A 23 -3.75 -4.16 -2.75
CA PHE A 23 -4.33 -4.89 -1.63
C PHE A 23 -5.85 -5.05 -1.69
N THR A 24 -6.52 -4.49 -2.70
CA THR A 24 -8.00 -4.57 -2.81
C THR A 24 -8.49 -6.01 -2.94
N GLN A 25 -7.93 -6.79 -3.89
CA GLN A 25 -8.36 -8.18 -4.07
C GLN A 25 -7.93 -9.07 -2.90
N MET A 26 -6.73 -8.84 -2.37
CA MET A 26 -6.24 -9.53 -1.17
C MET A 26 -7.18 -9.28 0.02
N GLY A 27 -7.65 -8.05 0.19
CA GLY A 27 -8.61 -7.69 1.24
C GLY A 27 -9.92 -8.46 1.14
N ILE A 28 -10.45 -8.66 -0.07
CA ILE A 28 -11.65 -9.48 -0.29
C ILE A 28 -11.42 -10.94 0.14
N PHE A 29 -10.27 -11.50 -0.25
CA PHE A 29 -9.92 -12.88 0.11
C PHE A 29 -9.69 -13.04 1.62
N TRP A 30 -9.00 -12.09 2.23
CA TRP A 30 -8.80 -11.98 3.67
C TRP A 30 -10.12 -11.91 4.44
N ASP A 31 -11.06 -11.09 3.97
CA ASP A 31 -12.38 -10.96 4.59
C ASP A 31 -13.17 -12.28 4.52
N ALA A 32 -13.09 -12.99 3.40
CA ALA A 32 -13.73 -14.30 3.25
C ALA A 32 -13.13 -15.33 4.23
N LEU A 33 -11.80 -15.43 4.29
CA LEU A 33 -11.12 -16.34 5.24
C LEU A 33 -11.49 -16.04 6.69
N ASN A 34 -11.50 -14.77 7.09
CA ASN A 34 -11.86 -14.40 8.46
C ASN A 34 -13.28 -14.79 8.82
N VAL A 35 -14.24 -14.70 7.90
CA VAL A 35 -15.60 -15.13 8.19
C VAL A 35 -15.71 -16.65 8.17
N TYR A 36 -15.04 -17.33 7.25
CA TYR A 36 -14.99 -18.79 7.23
C TYR A 36 -14.52 -19.35 8.58
N TYR A 37 -13.35 -18.91 9.05
CA TYR A 37 -12.78 -19.37 10.32
C TYR A 37 -13.59 -18.95 11.56
N LYS A 38 -14.40 -17.88 11.48
CA LYS A 38 -15.32 -17.52 12.57
C LYS A 38 -16.54 -18.41 12.63
N ASN A 39 -17.01 -18.91 11.49
CA ASN A 39 -18.21 -19.76 11.41
C ASN A 39 -17.91 -21.22 11.76
N GLN A 40 -16.67 -21.67 11.57
CA GLN A 40 -16.24 -23.00 11.96
C GLN A 40 -15.99 -23.01 13.49
N GLU A 41 -16.99 -23.43 14.28
CA GLU A 41 -16.90 -23.57 15.75
C GLU A 41 -15.76 -24.49 16.23
N HIS A 42 -15.12 -25.22 15.31
CA HIS A 42 -14.16 -26.28 15.62
C HIS A 42 -12.67 -25.91 15.52
N ASP A 43 -12.31 -24.70 15.10
CA ASP A 43 -10.90 -24.29 15.06
C ASP A 43 -10.69 -22.88 15.63
N GLU A 44 -11.19 -22.73 16.85
CA GLU A 44 -11.10 -21.53 17.68
C GLU A 44 -9.68 -20.92 17.75
N ASN A 45 -8.62 -21.64 17.40
CA ASN A 45 -7.24 -21.20 17.58
C ASN A 45 -6.60 -20.48 16.38
N ILE A 46 -7.16 -20.58 15.15
CA ILE A 46 -6.46 -20.04 13.96
C ILE A 46 -6.51 -18.50 13.86
N VAL A 47 -7.55 -17.84 14.40
CA VAL A 47 -7.77 -16.39 14.18
C VAL A 47 -7.97 -15.60 15.49
N LYS A 48 -7.85 -16.25 16.66
CA LYS A 48 -8.15 -15.61 17.96
C LYS A 48 -7.16 -14.51 18.36
N SER A 49 -5.87 -14.70 18.10
CA SER A 49 -4.83 -13.76 18.53
C SER A 49 -4.37 -12.85 17.39
N GLN A 50 -3.86 -11.67 17.76
CA GLN A 50 -3.21 -10.76 16.81
C GLN A 50 -2.02 -11.43 16.12
N GLN A 51 -1.25 -12.26 16.82
CA GLN A 51 -0.11 -12.99 16.25
C GLN A 51 -0.57 -13.99 15.18
N THR A 52 -1.58 -14.80 15.48
CA THR A 52 -2.11 -15.79 14.53
C THR A 52 -2.71 -15.13 13.28
N GLN A 53 -3.34 -13.96 13.42
CA GLN A 53 -3.80 -13.16 12.29
C GLN A 53 -2.62 -12.65 11.45
N GLN A 54 -1.56 -12.18 12.10
CA GLN A 54 -0.35 -11.74 11.40
C GLN A 54 0.32 -12.90 10.65
N ASP A 55 0.47 -14.07 11.27
CA ASP A 55 1.08 -15.25 10.65
C ASP A 55 0.29 -15.75 9.44
N LEU A 56 -1.05 -15.73 9.53
CA LEU A 56 -1.94 -16.05 8.42
C LEU A 56 -1.78 -15.02 7.30
N PHE A 57 -1.82 -13.73 7.63
CA PHE A 57 -1.64 -12.67 6.64
C PHE A 57 -0.28 -12.79 5.93
N ASN A 58 0.80 -13.01 6.67
CA ASN A 58 2.13 -13.18 6.09
C ASN A 58 2.19 -14.39 5.14
N THR A 59 1.56 -15.49 5.54
CA THR A 59 1.44 -16.68 4.69
C THR A 59 0.67 -16.38 3.41
N LEU A 60 -0.40 -15.59 3.47
CA LEU A 60 -1.15 -15.21 2.28
C LEU A 60 -0.30 -14.36 1.34
N ILE A 61 0.38 -13.34 1.83
CA ILE A 61 1.23 -12.51 0.97
C ILE A 61 2.37 -13.34 0.35
N ASP A 62 2.88 -14.36 1.06
CA ASP A 62 3.89 -15.29 0.53
C ASP A 62 3.35 -16.20 -0.58
N ILE A 63 2.09 -16.61 -0.50
CA ILE A 63 1.41 -17.40 -1.55
C ILE A 63 1.08 -16.52 -2.77
N TYR A 64 0.86 -15.22 -2.55
CA TYR A 64 0.44 -14.26 -3.57
C TYR A 64 1.38 -13.05 -3.66
N PRO A 65 2.68 -13.26 -3.95
CA PRO A 65 3.64 -12.16 -4.02
C PRO A 65 3.31 -11.17 -5.13
N GLU A 66 2.46 -11.53 -6.10
CA GLU A 66 2.01 -10.65 -7.19
C GLU A 66 1.23 -9.43 -6.71
N PHE A 67 0.66 -9.47 -5.50
CA PHE A 67 0.00 -8.30 -4.91
C PHE A 67 1.00 -7.28 -4.34
N LEU A 68 2.27 -7.63 -4.17
CA LEU A 68 3.31 -6.67 -3.84
C LEU A 68 3.79 -5.99 -5.11
N ARG A 69 4.09 -4.69 -5.03
CA ARG A 69 4.74 -4.00 -6.15
C ARG A 69 6.08 -4.69 -6.43
N VAL A 70 6.38 -4.91 -7.70
CA VAL A 70 7.60 -5.59 -8.12
C VAL A 70 8.84 -4.97 -7.45
N ASN A 71 9.75 -5.78 -6.92
CA ASN A 71 10.96 -5.34 -6.22
C ASN A 71 10.76 -4.45 -4.97
N ILE A 72 9.55 -4.34 -4.41
CA ILE A 72 9.32 -3.51 -3.23
C ILE A 72 10.18 -3.96 -2.03
N LEU A 73 10.40 -5.27 -1.85
CA LEU A 73 11.27 -5.80 -0.79
C LEU A 73 12.72 -5.31 -0.90
N ALA A 74 13.24 -5.14 -2.12
CA ALA A 74 14.57 -4.59 -2.35
C ALA A 74 14.63 -3.09 -2.02
N ILE A 75 13.57 -2.35 -2.34
CA ILE A 75 13.42 -0.91 -2.01
C ILE A 75 13.39 -0.71 -0.49
N VAL A 76 12.54 -1.46 0.23
CA VAL A 76 12.46 -1.32 1.71
C VAL A 76 13.74 -1.80 2.40
N ASN A 77 14.44 -2.81 1.88
CA ASN A 77 15.77 -3.20 2.38
C ASN A 77 16.83 -2.14 2.13
N TYR A 78 16.80 -1.45 0.99
CA TYR A 78 17.68 -0.31 0.73
C TYR A 78 17.44 0.81 1.74
N LEU A 79 16.18 1.11 2.03
CA LEU A 79 15.81 2.11 3.03
C LEU A 79 16.19 1.72 4.45
N LYS A 80 16.08 0.44 4.83
CA LYS A 80 16.61 -0.11 6.07
C LYS A 80 18.09 0.25 6.23
N ARG A 81 18.91 -0.03 5.21
CA ARG A 81 20.34 0.33 5.22
C ARG A 81 20.57 1.84 5.34
N LYS A 82 19.72 2.68 4.74
CA LYS A 82 19.84 4.14 4.89
C LYS A 82 19.49 4.60 6.30
N LYS A 83 18.53 3.97 6.99
CA LYS A 83 18.26 4.21 8.43
C LYS A 83 19.40 3.72 9.32
N GLU A 84 19.88 2.50 9.13
CA GLU A 84 20.98 1.92 9.92
C GLU A 84 22.26 2.76 9.82
N ASN A 85 22.54 3.30 8.63
CA ASN A 85 23.66 4.22 8.39
C ASN A 85 23.37 5.68 8.79
N LYS A 86 22.27 5.96 9.49
CA LYS A 86 21.84 7.30 9.93
C LYS A 86 21.71 8.34 8.80
N LYS A 87 21.50 7.88 7.55
CA LYS A 87 21.26 8.73 6.37
C LYS A 87 19.78 9.04 6.14
N CYS A 88 18.89 8.29 6.77
CA CYS A 88 17.45 8.52 6.78
C CYS A 88 16.98 8.57 8.23
N LYS A 89 16.34 9.67 8.60
CA LYS A 89 15.85 9.89 9.97
C LYS A 89 14.59 9.09 10.22
N HIS A 90 13.62 9.21 9.33
CA HIS A 90 12.33 8.55 9.44
C HIS A 90 11.81 8.03 8.10
N ILE A 91 11.07 6.92 8.17
CA ILE A 91 10.28 6.40 7.07
C ILE A 91 8.85 6.26 7.56
N MET A 92 7.90 6.83 6.84
CA MET A 92 6.52 6.96 7.30
C MET A 92 5.55 6.49 6.23
N ILE A 93 4.34 6.14 6.67
CA ILE A 93 3.18 5.89 5.83
C ILE A 93 2.24 7.08 5.95
N TYR A 94 1.80 7.64 4.82
CA TYR A 94 0.74 8.62 4.76
C TYR A 94 -0.32 8.14 3.77
N THR A 95 -1.42 7.61 4.28
CA THR A 95 -2.43 6.93 3.46
C THR A 95 -3.84 7.47 3.68
N ASN A 96 -4.63 7.39 2.62
CA ASN A 96 -6.07 7.62 2.63
C ASN A 96 -6.87 6.30 2.60
N ASN A 97 -6.25 5.17 2.94
CA ASN A 97 -6.95 3.90 3.05
C ASN A 97 -8.07 3.97 4.12
N HIS A 98 -9.27 3.53 3.75
CA HIS A 98 -10.47 3.51 4.60
C HIS A 98 -10.72 2.17 5.31
N GLY A 99 -9.82 1.20 5.13
CA GLY A 99 -9.85 -0.07 5.83
C GLY A 99 -9.68 0.10 7.34
N LEU A 100 -10.00 -0.96 8.09
CA LEU A 100 -9.81 -0.96 9.54
C LEU A 100 -8.35 -0.69 9.90
N LYS A 101 -8.12 -0.14 11.10
CA LYS A 101 -6.76 0.16 11.56
C LYS A 101 -5.84 -1.07 11.50
N SER A 102 -6.41 -2.24 11.82
CA SER A 102 -5.74 -3.54 11.75
C SER A 102 -5.25 -3.91 10.35
N TRP A 103 -5.98 -3.57 9.28
CA TRP A 103 -5.59 -3.92 7.91
C TRP A 103 -4.24 -3.33 7.51
N ILE A 104 -4.06 -2.02 7.72
CA ILE A 104 -2.78 -1.35 7.44
C ILE A 104 -1.66 -1.88 8.35
N ASN A 105 -1.98 -2.25 9.59
CA ASN A 105 -0.97 -2.82 10.48
C ASN A 105 -0.49 -4.20 9.98
N LEU A 106 -1.39 -5.05 9.47
CA LEU A 106 -1.01 -6.35 8.89
C LEU A 106 0.00 -6.16 7.74
N ILE A 107 -0.27 -5.21 6.84
CA ILE A 107 0.61 -4.89 5.70
C ILE A 107 1.98 -4.38 6.19
N ILE A 108 1.99 -3.44 7.13
CA ILE A 108 3.23 -2.84 7.66
C ILE A 108 4.07 -3.89 8.39
N ASN A 109 3.45 -4.70 9.22
CA ASN A 109 4.11 -5.76 9.98
C ASN A 109 4.68 -6.83 9.05
N TYR A 110 3.98 -7.19 7.97
CA TYR A 110 4.53 -8.08 6.95
C TYR A 110 5.86 -7.56 6.42
N PHE A 111 5.94 -6.26 6.06
CA PHE A 111 7.21 -5.68 5.64
C PHE A 111 8.27 -5.71 6.74
N HIS A 112 7.91 -5.39 7.99
CA HIS A 112 8.84 -5.40 9.12
C HIS A 112 9.43 -6.79 9.37
N GLU A 113 8.60 -7.83 9.33
CA GLU A 113 9.03 -9.23 9.50
C GLU A 113 9.89 -9.69 8.33
N LYS A 114 9.50 -9.38 7.08
CA LYS A 114 10.27 -9.79 5.89
C LYS A 114 11.69 -9.25 5.84
N ILE A 115 11.94 -8.10 6.45
CA ILE A 115 13.28 -7.51 6.52
C ILE A 115 13.89 -7.58 7.93
N ASN A 116 13.20 -8.22 8.88
CA ASN A 116 13.56 -8.27 10.29
C ASN A 116 13.98 -6.89 10.84
N TYR A 117 13.13 -5.87 10.64
CA TYR A 117 13.38 -4.49 11.06
C TYR A 117 12.10 -3.65 11.10
N LYS A 118 11.89 -2.90 12.19
CA LYS A 118 10.79 -1.93 12.32
C LYS A 118 11.08 -0.67 11.49
N LEU A 119 10.79 -0.74 10.20
CA LEU A 119 11.17 0.30 9.23
C LEU A 119 10.34 1.57 9.36
N PHE A 120 9.02 1.40 9.42
CA PHE A 120 8.04 2.48 9.38
C PHE A 120 7.81 3.04 10.80
N ASP A 121 8.17 4.31 11.01
CA ASP A 121 8.12 4.98 12.32
C ASP A 121 6.74 5.53 12.65
N ARG A 122 5.96 5.92 11.63
CA ARG A 122 4.66 6.57 11.79
C ARG A 122 3.72 6.18 10.66
N VAL A 123 2.44 6.02 11.02
CA VAL A 123 1.34 5.83 10.07
C VAL A 123 0.35 6.96 10.26
N ILE A 124 0.18 7.79 9.24
CA ILE A 124 -0.82 8.85 9.16
C ILE A 124 -1.99 8.28 8.35
N ARG A 125 -3.15 8.15 9.00
CA ARG A 125 -4.32 7.50 8.43
C ARG A 125 -5.26 8.49 7.75
N ALA A 126 -6.35 8.00 7.16
CA ALA A 126 -7.42 8.83 6.62
C ALA A 126 -7.94 9.83 7.67
N PHE A 127 -8.26 11.05 7.26
CA PHE A 127 -8.79 12.07 8.18
C PHE A 127 -10.15 11.68 8.73
N LYS A 128 -11.14 11.41 7.86
CA LYS A 128 -12.48 11.01 8.25
C LYS A 128 -12.93 9.73 7.55
N ILE A 129 -13.54 8.83 8.30
CA ILE A 129 -14.23 7.65 7.78
C ILE A 129 -15.67 7.68 8.28
N ASN A 130 -16.65 7.66 7.36
CA ASN A 130 -18.09 7.74 7.68
C ASN A 130 -18.45 8.92 8.61
N GLY A 131 -17.85 10.09 8.36
CA GLY A 131 -18.07 11.31 9.15
C GLY A 131 -17.33 11.36 10.48
N LYS A 132 -16.75 10.26 10.96
CA LYS A 132 -15.95 10.23 12.19
C LYS A 132 -14.49 10.56 11.88
N ILE A 133 -13.89 11.45 12.68
CA ILE A 133 -12.47 11.77 12.58
C ILE A 133 -11.66 10.59 13.11
N ILE A 134 -10.70 10.13 12.32
CA ILE A 134 -9.82 8.99 12.63
C ILE A 134 -8.42 9.48 12.98
N GLU A 135 -7.89 10.43 12.21
CA GLU A 135 -6.56 11.01 12.40
C GLU A 135 -6.70 12.47 12.82
N MET A 136 -6.71 12.72 14.13
CA MET A 136 -7.03 14.04 14.73
C MET A 136 -6.03 15.14 14.36
N CYS A 137 -4.81 14.78 13.98
CA CYS A 137 -3.78 15.73 13.55
C CYS A 137 -3.94 16.19 12.09
N ARG A 138 -4.87 15.57 11.34
CA ARG A 138 -5.24 16.00 10.00
C ARG A 138 -6.40 16.99 10.03
N THR A 139 -6.45 17.83 9.00
CA THR A 139 -7.50 18.83 8.81
C THR A 139 -8.35 18.55 7.57
N THR A 140 -7.86 17.73 6.64
CA THR A 140 -8.54 17.38 5.39
C THR A 140 -8.31 15.92 4.96
N ASN A 141 -9.17 15.42 4.08
CA ASN A 141 -8.99 14.11 3.43
C ASN A 141 -7.88 14.13 2.37
N GLU A 142 -7.52 15.32 1.88
CA GLU A 142 -6.35 15.48 1.01
C GLU A 142 -5.06 15.24 1.80
N LYS A 143 -4.02 14.72 1.12
CA LYS A 143 -2.69 14.68 1.69
C LYS A 143 -2.05 16.05 1.51
N THR A 144 -1.55 16.63 2.59
CA THR A 144 -0.95 17.97 2.57
C THR A 144 0.34 18.01 3.38
N THR A 145 1.30 18.85 2.99
CA THR A 145 2.54 19.03 3.76
C THR A 145 2.24 19.54 5.17
N ARG A 146 1.27 20.44 5.31
CA ARG A 146 0.76 20.93 6.59
C ARG A 146 0.31 19.79 7.52
N ASP A 147 -0.56 18.89 7.04
CA ASP A 147 -1.04 17.77 7.84
C ASP A 147 0.09 16.78 8.13
N LEU A 148 1.03 16.57 7.19
CA LEU A 148 2.22 15.76 7.42
C LEU A 148 3.06 16.30 8.60
N PHE A 149 3.39 17.60 8.62
CA PHE A 149 4.11 18.23 9.73
C PHE A 149 3.31 18.17 11.04
N ASN A 150 2.01 18.45 10.98
CA ASN A 150 1.14 18.40 12.16
C ASN A 150 1.10 17.02 12.80
N CYS A 151 1.04 15.96 11.99
CA CYS A 151 0.92 14.58 12.44
C CYS A 151 2.23 13.93 12.89
N THR A 152 3.36 14.45 12.44
CA THR A 152 4.67 13.79 12.65
C THR A 152 5.59 14.59 13.57
N LYS A 153 5.35 15.91 13.70
CA LYS A 153 6.19 16.84 14.47
C LYS A 153 7.65 16.85 14.03
N ILE A 154 7.91 16.49 12.78
CA ILE A 154 9.25 16.61 12.17
C ILE A 154 9.61 18.09 11.99
N PRO A 155 10.90 18.47 12.02
CA PRO A 155 11.32 19.83 11.75
C PRO A 155 10.87 20.32 10.37
N TYR A 156 10.41 21.58 10.27
CA TYR A 156 9.95 22.17 8.99
C TYR A 156 11.04 22.26 7.91
N ASN A 157 12.31 22.26 8.30
CA ASN A 157 13.45 22.23 7.39
C ASN A 157 13.87 20.80 6.98
N SER A 158 13.07 19.78 7.31
CA SER A 158 13.35 18.40 6.89
C SER A 158 13.17 18.25 5.38
N GLN A 159 14.03 17.45 4.76
CA GLN A 159 13.89 17.06 3.35
C GLN A 159 13.00 15.82 3.26
N ILE A 160 11.93 15.91 2.48
CA ILE A 160 10.92 14.87 2.38
C ILE A 160 10.95 14.26 0.99
N CYS A 161 11.09 12.93 0.90
CA CYS A 161 10.82 12.19 -0.32
C CYS A 161 9.41 11.58 -0.23
N PHE A 162 8.46 12.13 -0.98
CA PHE A 162 7.06 11.69 -0.96
C PHE A 162 6.75 10.82 -2.18
N ILE A 163 6.22 9.62 -1.94
CA ILE A 163 6.02 8.58 -2.96
C ILE A 163 4.56 8.15 -2.95
N ASP A 164 3.86 8.40 -4.06
CA ASP A 164 2.42 8.18 -4.19
C ASP A 164 2.05 7.90 -5.65
N ASP A 165 1.04 7.08 -5.91
CA ASP A 165 0.50 6.88 -7.25
C ASP A 165 -0.49 7.98 -7.66
N VAL A 166 -1.09 8.65 -6.68
CA VAL A 166 -1.97 9.80 -6.87
C VAL A 166 -1.15 11.09 -6.78
N TYR A 167 -1.46 12.05 -7.65
CA TYR A 167 -0.88 13.38 -7.56
C TYR A 167 -1.65 14.24 -6.54
N HIS A 168 -0.94 14.75 -5.54
CA HIS A 168 -1.48 15.61 -4.49
C HIS A 168 -0.83 16.99 -4.59
N SER A 169 -1.56 17.97 -5.15
CA SER A 169 -1.03 19.33 -5.35
C SER A 169 -0.54 19.99 -4.05
N ASN A 170 -1.24 19.72 -2.93
CA ASN A 170 -0.90 20.26 -1.61
C ASN A 170 0.27 19.54 -0.91
N MET A 171 0.88 18.55 -1.58
CA MET A 171 2.14 17.91 -1.16
C MET A 171 3.34 18.42 -1.97
N VAL A 172 3.11 19.29 -2.98
CA VAL A 172 4.18 19.97 -3.70
C VAL A 172 4.59 21.18 -2.89
N ASP A 173 5.83 21.15 -2.42
CA ASP A 173 6.41 22.14 -1.51
C ASP A 173 7.92 22.18 -1.78
N GLU A 174 8.60 23.25 -1.35
CA GLU A 174 10.02 23.44 -1.62
C GLU A 174 10.80 22.22 -1.16
N ASN A 175 10.69 21.82 0.11
CA ASN A 175 11.47 20.71 0.68
C ASN A 175 10.96 19.29 0.34
N VAL A 176 10.08 19.15 -0.65
CA VAL A 176 9.49 17.85 -1.02
C VAL A 176 10.01 17.37 -2.38
N TYR A 177 10.80 16.31 -2.36
CA TYR A 177 11.11 15.48 -3.52
C TYR A 177 9.92 14.57 -3.83
N TYR A 178 9.07 14.98 -4.77
CA TYR A 178 7.86 14.25 -5.14
C TYR A 178 8.12 13.17 -6.19
N ILE A 179 7.69 11.93 -5.94
CA ILE A 179 7.73 10.82 -6.89
C ILE A 179 6.30 10.34 -7.15
N LYS A 180 5.73 10.77 -8.28
CA LYS A 180 4.42 10.31 -8.75
C LYS A 180 4.55 9.02 -9.54
N LEU A 181 3.88 7.96 -9.09
CA LEU A 181 3.96 6.63 -9.68
C LEU A 181 2.80 6.36 -10.64
N LYS A 182 3.00 5.42 -11.57
CA LYS A 182 1.85 4.71 -12.18
C LYS A 182 1.24 3.81 -11.08
N PRO A 183 -0.09 3.77 -10.92
CA PRO A 183 -0.74 2.87 -9.96
C PRO A 183 -0.41 1.41 -10.24
N TYR A 184 0.02 0.68 -9.20
CA TYR A 184 0.26 -0.76 -9.28
C TYR A 184 -1.03 -1.51 -9.00
N THR A 185 -1.52 -2.25 -9.98
CA THR A 185 -2.70 -3.12 -9.85
C THR A 185 -2.32 -4.53 -10.25
N TYR A 186 -2.84 -5.58 -9.62
CA TYR A 186 -2.64 -6.95 -10.11
C TYR A 186 -3.85 -7.80 -9.72
N ASN A 187 -4.38 -8.62 -10.61
CA ASN A 187 -5.49 -9.52 -10.27
C ASN A 187 -5.15 -10.97 -10.59
N LEU A 188 -5.54 -11.86 -9.69
CA LEU A 188 -5.53 -13.31 -9.88
C LEU A 188 -6.97 -13.82 -9.99
N PRO A 189 -7.28 -14.87 -10.76
CA PRO A 189 -8.57 -15.54 -10.66
C PRO A 189 -8.78 -16.05 -9.23
N PHE A 190 -9.98 -15.87 -8.65
CA PHE A 190 -10.23 -16.31 -7.28
C PHE A 190 -10.14 -17.83 -7.12
N GLN A 191 -10.52 -18.60 -8.14
CA GLN A 191 -10.30 -20.05 -8.15
C GLN A 191 -8.82 -20.41 -7.98
N LEU A 192 -7.93 -19.69 -8.68
CA LEU A 192 -6.48 -19.89 -8.52
C LEU A 192 -6.01 -19.51 -7.12
N MET A 193 -6.59 -18.46 -6.52
CA MET A 193 -6.28 -18.11 -5.14
C MET A 193 -6.72 -19.25 -4.19
N ILE A 194 -7.96 -19.72 -4.28
CA ILE A 194 -8.47 -20.82 -3.45
C ILE A 194 -7.57 -22.07 -3.56
N GLN A 195 -7.22 -22.49 -4.79
CA GLN A 195 -6.34 -23.65 -5.03
C GLN A 195 -4.95 -23.47 -4.40
N ARG A 196 -4.33 -22.30 -4.58
CA ARG A 196 -3.02 -22.00 -3.97
C ARG A 196 -3.11 -21.94 -2.43
N PHE A 197 -4.23 -21.47 -1.88
CA PHE A 197 -4.43 -21.45 -0.44
C PHE A 197 -4.53 -22.86 0.14
N LEU A 198 -5.30 -23.76 -0.48
CA LEU A 198 -5.54 -25.13 -0.01
C LEU A 198 -4.24 -25.92 0.19
N VAL A 199 -3.23 -25.71 -0.67
CA VAL A 199 -1.92 -26.35 -0.54
C VAL A 199 -1.00 -25.74 0.54
N SER A 200 -1.40 -24.64 1.18
CA SER A 200 -0.61 -23.94 2.20
C SER A 200 -0.70 -24.59 3.59
N LYS A 201 0.12 -24.12 4.54
CA LYS A 201 0.12 -24.62 5.92
C LYS A 201 -1.23 -24.45 6.65
N TYR A 202 -2.03 -23.46 6.27
CA TYR A 202 -3.37 -23.23 6.82
C TYR A 202 -4.44 -23.92 5.98
N GLY A 203 -4.26 -23.97 4.66
CA GLY A 203 -5.17 -24.66 3.76
C GLY A 203 -5.27 -26.16 4.07
N LYS A 204 -4.14 -26.80 4.35
CA LYS A 204 -4.07 -28.23 4.74
C LYS A 204 -4.78 -28.57 6.05
N LYS A 205 -5.22 -27.57 6.81
CA LYS A 205 -6.02 -27.77 8.04
C LYS A 205 -7.52 -27.71 7.78
N ILE A 206 -7.94 -27.36 6.57
CA ILE A 206 -9.35 -27.40 6.17
C ILE A 206 -9.78 -28.86 6.13
N ILE A 207 -10.84 -29.18 6.88
CA ILE A 207 -11.37 -30.55 7.01
C ILE A 207 -12.19 -30.92 5.77
N ASP A 208 -13.08 -30.02 5.35
CA ASP A 208 -13.91 -30.19 4.16
C ASP A 208 -13.52 -29.15 3.11
N GLU A 209 -12.76 -29.57 2.10
CA GLU A 209 -12.33 -28.69 1.02
C GLU A 209 -13.50 -28.19 0.16
N ASN A 210 -14.55 -29.00 -0.01
CA ASN A 210 -15.71 -28.61 -0.83
C ASN A 210 -16.53 -27.52 -0.12
N ASP A 211 -16.82 -27.70 1.18
CA ASP A 211 -17.47 -26.67 2.00
C ASP A 211 -16.68 -25.36 1.97
N PHE A 212 -15.35 -25.45 2.11
CA PHE A 212 -14.49 -24.28 2.02
C PHE A 212 -14.57 -23.59 0.64
N ILE A 213 -14.45 -24.35 -0.45
CA ILE A 213 -14.52 -23.81 -1.82
C ILE A 213 -15.88 -23.12 -2.03
N ASP A 214 -16.98 -23.79 -1.72
CA ASP A 214 -18.34 -23.29 -1.88
C ASP A 214 -18.57 -22.02 -1.05
N PHE A 215 -18.10 -22.02 0.21
CA PHE A 215 -18.16 -20.85 1.07
C PHE A 215 -17.37 -19.68 0.46
N MET A 216 -16.13 -19.92 0.04
CA MET A 216 -15.24 -18.88 -0.47
C MET A 216 -15.81 -18.27 -1.75
N GLU A 217 -16.26 -19.09 -2.70
CA GLU A 217 -16.86 -18.61 -3.95
C GLU A 217 -18.14 -17.80 -3.70
N SER A 218 -19.03 -18.33 -2.85
CA SER A 218 -20.27 -17.64 -2.45
C SER A 218 -19.98 -16.30 -1.77
N PHE A 219 -19.07 -16.29 -0.79
CA PHE A 219 -18.73 -15.09 -0.03
C PHE A 219 -18.12 -14.01 -0.92
N ILE A 220 -17.13 -14.39 -1.74
CA ILE A 220 -16.41 -13.50 -2.65
C ILE A 220 -17.35 -12.95 -3.73
N GLY A 221 -18.26 -13.76 -4.26
CA GLY A 221 -19.25 -13.36 -5.27
C GLY A 221 -20.06 -12.12 -4.85
N ARG A 222 -20.31 -11.94 -3.54
CA ARG A 222 -21.05 -10.79 -2.98
C ARG A 222 -20.34 -9.44 -3.14
N TYR A 223 -19.06 -9.42 -3.51
CA TYR A 223 -18.30 -8.19 -3.77
C TYR A 223 -18.47 -7.67 -5.20
N ASN A 224 -18.99 -8.47 -6.13
CA ASN A 224 -19.10 -8.12 -7.55
C ASN A 224 -17.77 -7.59 -8.12
N PHE A 225 -16.66 -8.23 -7.73
CA PHE A 225 -15.32 -7.83 -8.14
C PHE A 225 -15.13 -8.05 -9.65
N VAL A 226 -14.64 -7.03 -10.34
CA VAL A 226 -14.36 -7.12 -11.78
C VAL A 226 -12.91 -7.55 -11.96
N TYR A 227 -12.71 -8.80 -12.35
CA TYR A 227 -11.39 -9.32 -12.68
C TYR A 227 -10.83 -8.64 -13.94
N SER A 228 -9.58 -8.17 -13.86
CA SER A 228 -8.84 -7.67 -15.00
C SER A 228 -7.45 -8.29 -15.02
N LYS A 229 -7.20 -9.19 -15.99
CA LYS A 229 -5.88 -9.79 -16.17
C LYS A 229 -4.86 -8.72 -16.55
N LYS A 230 -3.74 -8.68 -15.83
CA LYS A 230 -2.59 -7.85 -16.22
C LYS A 230 -1.90 -8.48 -17.43
N ASN A 231 -1.68 -7.70 -18.48
CA ASN A 231 -0.89 -8.13 -19.62
C ASN A 231 0.62 -8.00 -19.34
N GLU A 232 1.42 -8.74 -20.10
CA GLU A 232 2.87 -8.78 -19.92
C GLU A 232 3.53 -7.41 -20.07
N LYS A 233 3.11 -6.60 -21.05
CA LYS A 233 3.65 -5.25 -21.25
C LYS A 233 3.43 -4.35 -20.03
N ASP A 234 2.24 -4.38 -19.43
CA ASP A 234 1.95 -3.63 -18.22
C ASP A 234 2.78 -4.11 -17.03
N TYR A 235 3.06 -5.42 -16.94
CA TYR A 235 3.93 -5.96 -15.90
C TYR A 235 5.40 -5.57 -16.09
N GLU A 236 5.90 -5.54 -17.33
CA GLU A 236 7.23 -5.00 -17.64
C GLU A 236 7.34 -3.50 -17.31
N LEU A 237 6.28 -2.73 -17.56
CA LEU A 237 6.22 -1.33 -17.12
C LEU A 237 6.32 -1.21 -15.60
N ASP A 238 5.66 -2.07 -14.83
CA ASP A 238 5.77 -2.05 -13.36
C ASP A 238 7.21 -2.31 -12.89
N LYS A 239 7.93 -3.24 -13.54
CA LYS A 239 9.36 -3.48 -13.26
C LYS A 239 10.19 -2.22 -13.50
N ILE A 240 9.92 -1.50 -14.59
CA ILE A 240 10.61 -0.24 -14.91
C ILE A 240 10.30 0.83 -13.86
N VAL A 241 9.04 0.98 -13.45
CA VAL A 241 8.63 1.93 -12.42
C VAL A 241 9.35 1.64 -11.10
N SER A 242 9.45 0.37 -10.68
CA SER A 242 10.18 -0.01 -9.46
C SER A 242 11.69 0.29 -9.53
N LYS A 243 12.31 0.11 -10.70
CA LYS A 243 13.70 0.54 -10.92
C LYS A 243 13.82 2.07 -10.79
N LYS A 244 12.88 2.83 -11.35
CA LYS A 244 12.85 4.29 -11.20
C LYS A 244 12.68 4.73 -9.75
N ILE A 245 11.84 4.07 -8.95
CA ILE A 245 11.74 4.36 -7.50
C ILE A 245 13.10 4.26 -6.83
N MET A 246 13.86 3.18 -7.10
CA MET A 246 15.20 3.02 -6.53
C MET A 246 16.16 4.14 -6.96
N ILE A 247 16.17 4.52 -8.24
CA ILE A 247 17.02 5.60 -8.78
C ILE A 247 16.67 6.94 -8.13
N HIS A 248 15.39 7.26 -7.99
CA HIS A 248 14.95 8.50 -7.34
C HIS A 248 15.31 8.51 -5.85
N LEU A 249 15.16 7.40 -5.15
CA LEU A 249 15.60 7.27 -3.76
C LEU A 249 17.12 7.44 -3.62
N GLN A 250 17.92 6.85 -4.52
CA GLN A 250 19.37 7.08 -4.57
C GLN A 250 19.70 8.55 -4.79
N THR A 251 19.04 9.19 -5.76
CA THR A 251 19.20 10.62 -6.05
C THR A 251 18.89 11.47 -4.81
N PHE A 252 17.76 11.22 -4.15
CA PHE A 252 17.35 11.90 -2.93
C PHE A 252 18.38 11.75 -1.81
N PHE A 253 19.00 10.58 -1.64
CA PHE A 253 19.97 10.37 -0.57
C PHE A 253 21.39 10.83 -0.90
N ASP A 254 21.84 10.70 -2.16
CA ASP A 254 23.24 10.83 -2.54
C ASP A 254 23.59 12.25 -3.03
N LYS A 255 22.65 13.00 -3.60
CA LYS A 255 22.85 14.41 -3.95
C LYS A 255 22.36 15.31 -2.81
N LYS A 256 23.02 16.46 -2.62
CA LYS A 256 22.34 17.63 -2.05
C LYS A 256 21.33 18.06 -3.11
N TRP A 257 20.14 17.48 -3.08
CA TRP A 257 19.02 17.93 -3.89
C TRP A 257 18.90 19.45 -3.67
N GLN A 258 18.95 20.20 -4.77
CA GLN A 258 18.65 21.63 -4.80
C GLN A 258 17.22 21.76 -5.32
N SER A 259 16.42 22.65 -4.73
CA SER A 259 14.99 22.82 -5.01
C SER A 259 14.63 23.05 -6.48
N ASN A 260 15.62 23.37 -7.32
CA ASN A 260 15.47 23.53 -8.77
C ASN A 260 15.45 22.22 -9.58
N ASP A 261 15.74 21.06 -8.97
CA ASP A 261 15.70 19.74 -9.64
C ASP A 261 14.28 19.18 -9.79
N THR A 262 13.29 19.82 -9.19
CA THR A 262 11.87 19.48 -9.38
C THR A 262 11.31 20.26 -10.56
N MET A 263 10.99 19.53 -11.64
CA MET A 263 10.13 19.93 -12.79
C MET A 263 10.83 20.32 -14.11
N SER A 264 11.58 19.40 -14.74
CA SER A 264 11.86 19.46 -16.19
C SER A 264 11.92 18.10 -16.93
N SER A 265 11.93 16.97 -16.22
CA SER A 265 12.01 15.63 -16.86
C SER A 265 10.65 15.02 -17.26
N LEU A 266 9.55 15.76 -17.13
CA LEU A 266 8.22 15.36 -17.58
C LEU A 266 7.68 16.16 -18.78
N GLU A 267 8.34 17.24 -19.20
CA GLU A 267 7.92 18.03 -20.39
C GLU A 267 8.78 17.76 -21.64
N SER A 268 9.94 17.11 -21.50
CA SER A 268 10.86 16.84 -22.61
C SER A 268 10.75 15.43 -23.22
N SER A 269 9.63 14.72 -22.98
CA SER A 269 9.30 13.47 -23.68
C SER A 269 7.98 13.55 -24.48
N ASN A 270 7.70 14.72 -25.05
CA ASN A 270 6.69 14.95 -26.10
C ASN A 270 7.07 14.34 -27.47
N ASN A 271 7.75 13.20 -27.50
CA ASN A 271 8.06 12.47 -28.75
C ASN A 271 7.57 11.02 -28.68
N MET A 272 6.35 10.83 -28.20
CA MET A 272 5.64 9.56 -28.38
C MET A 272 4.12 9.75 -28.52
N ASP A 273 3.70 10.85 -29.14
CA ASP A 273 2.38 10.96 -29.76
C ASP A 273 2.45 10.35 -31.16
N ASN A 274 2.26 9.04 -31.24
CA ASN A 274 1.80 8.35 -32.46
C ASN A 274 1.22 6.97 -32.13
N ILE A 275 0.33 6.89 -31.15
CA ILE A 275 -0.71 5.84 -31.13
C ILE A 275 -2.03 6.50 -30.72
N THR A 276 -2.66 7.16 -31.69
CA THR A 276 -4.05 7.59 -31.62
C THR A 276 -4.95 6.35 -31.48
N ILE A 277 -5.40 6.06 -30.26
CA ILE A 277 -6.62 5.27 -30.05
C ILE A 277 -7.70 6.24 -29.60
N LYS A 278 -8.64 6.52 -30.50
CA LYS A 278 -9.86 7.31 -30.26
C LYS A 278 -10.52 6.87 -28.94
N THR A 279 -10.44 7.73 -27.93
CA THR A 279 -11.17 7.60 -26.68
C THR A 279 -12.66 7.79 -26.94
N LYS A 280 -13.43 6.69 -26.95
CA LYS A 280 -14.85 6.75 -26.60
C LYS A 280 -14.94 6.93 -25.09
N ASN A 281 -15.32 8.14 -24.67
CA ASN A 281 -15.71 8.45 -23.30
C ASN A 281 -16.72 7.42 -22.77
N ARG A 282 -16.31 6.65 -21.76
CA ARG A 282 -17.24 6.01 -20.82
C ARG A 282 -16.69 6.18 -19.40
N ASN A 283 -17.24 7.17 -18.71
CA ASN A 283 -17.23 7.26 -17.26
C ASN A 283 -17.79 5.96 -16.66
N LYS A 284 -16.92 5.08 -16.18
CA LYS A 284 -17.27 3.99 -15.25
C LYS A 284 -15.98 3.55 -14.55
N ASN A 285 -15.81 3.97 -13.29
CA ASN A 285 -15.37 3.13 -12.17
C ASN A 285 -15.01 3.98 -10.93
N ASN A 286 -16.05 4.39 -10.20
CA ASN A 286 -15.96 4.84 -8.80
C ASN A 286 -16.87 4.01 -7.87
N ARG A 287 -17.41 2.88 -8.35
CA ARG A 287 -18.36 2.04 -7.57
C ARG A 287 -17.69 0.99 -6.69
N THR A 288 -16.56 0.41 -7.10
CA THR A 288 -15.91 -0.71 -6.37
C THR A 288 -15.15 -0.24 -5.12
N LYS A 289 -14.42 0.90 -5.18
CA LYS A 289 -13.72 1.47 -4.01
C LYS A 289 -14.68 1.89 -2.88
N LYS A 290 -15.88 2.41 -3.22
CA LYS A 290 -16.92 2.79 -2.25
C LYS A 290 -17.61 1.58 -1.61
N TYR A 291 -17.66 0.44 -2.32
CA TYR A 291 -18.31 -0.78 -1.86
C TYR A 291 -17.49 -1.52 -0.79
N TYR A 292 -16.16 -1.60 -0.95
CA TYR A 292 -15.26 -2.22 0.02
C TYR A 292 -15.30 -1.50 1.39
N SER A 293 -15.27 -0.16 1.39
CA SER A 293 -15.33 0.63 2.63
C SER A 293 -16.68 0.57 3.38
N GLN A 294 -17.78 0.31 2.67
CA GLN A 294 -19.13 0.31 3.25
C GLN A 294 -19.56 -1.05 3.82
N LYS A 295 -19.12 -2.18 3.23
CA LYS A 295 -19.49 -3.52 3.72
C LYS A 295 -18.67 -3.97 4.93
N HIS A 296 -17.39 -3.60 5.01
CA HIS A 296 -16.53 -3.96 6.15
C HIS A 296 -17.04 -3.43 7.51
N ASN A 297 -17.91 -2.41 7.50
CA ASN A 297 -18.55 -1.83 8.68
C ASN A 297 -19.96 -2.37 8.98
N LYS A 298 -20.61 -3.09 8.05
CA LYS A 298 -21.95 -3.67 8.27
C LYS A 298 -21.90 -5.07 8.88
N THR A 299 -20.80 -5.81 8.72
CA THR A 299 -20.62 -7.14 9.31
C THR A 299 -20.28 -7.14 10.80
N ASN A 300 -20.01 -5.97 11.41
CA ASN A 300 -19.78 -5.82 12.87
C ASN A 300 -20.96 -5.15 13.59
N LYS A 301 -22.18 -5.18 13.03
CA LYS A 301 -23.38 -4.60 13.69
C LYS A 301 -24.41 -5.64 14.16
N TYR A 302 -24.08 -6.92 14.01
CA TYR A 302 -24.78 -8.07 14.59
C TYR A 302 -23.77 -9.08 15.17
N LEU A 303 -22.74 -8.56 15.83
CA LEU A 303 -21.82 -9.27 16.72
C LEU A 303 -21.45 -8.34 17.87
#